data_AF-A0A0H2M9S8-F1
#
_entry.id   AF-A0A0H2M9S8-F1
#
_cell.length_a   1.000
_cell.length_b   1.000
_cell.length_c   1.000
_cell.angle_alpha   90.00
_cell.angle_beta   90.00
_cell.angle_gamma   90.00
#
_symmetry.space_group_name_H-M   'P 1'
#
loop_
_entity.id
_entity.type
_entity.pdbx_description
1 polymer ?
#
loop_
_entity_poly.entity_id
_entity_poly.type
_entity_poly.pdbx_seq_one_letter_code
_entity_poly.pdbx_strand_id
1 'polypeptide(L)'
;MISRKKPSALVAALAALVVAASALTANTAFAHGAAKPQHGGIVQTADDLSFELVAGANGATLYVIDHDDELNVAGATGKLTALNGASKSEADLKPAGGNKLEAKGISLAKGAKVVAVLTTAEKKTITVRFAIK
;
A
#
# COMPACT_ATOMS: atom_id res chain seq x y z
N MET A 1 1.97 -51.85 -46.35
CA MET A 1 1.68 -51.73 -44.90
C MET A 1 3.00 -52.01 -44.18
N ILE A 2 3.61 -51.09 -43.44
CA ILE A 2 3.38 -50.72 -42.02
C ILE A 2 4.11 -49.37 -41.83
N SER A 3 3.41 -48.25 -41.66
CA SER A 3 3.09 -47.52 -40.41
C SER A 3 4.27 -46.97 -39.59
N ARG A 4 4.18 -45.64 -39.34
CA ARG A 4 5.12 -44.70 -38.70
C ARG A 4 5.11 -44.83 -37.17
N LYS A 5 6.13 -44.28 -36.48
CA LYS A 5 5.92 -43.38 -35.32
C LYS A 5 7.16 -42.49 -35.09
N LYS A 6 6.94 -41.17 -35.10
CA LYS A 6 7.92 -40.12 -34.76
C LYS A 6 8.10 -40.06 -33.23
N PRO A 7 9.30 -39.72 -32.73
CA PRO A 7 9.53 -39.59 -31.30
C PRO A 7 8.67 -38.48 -30.69
N SER A 8 8.03 -38.81 -29.58
CA SER A 8 6.99 -38.06 -28.88
C SER A 8 7.46 -36.72 -28.32
N ALA A 9 6.56 -35.75 -28.38
CA ALA A 9 6.64 -34.38 -27.84
C ALA A 9 6.67 -34.30 -26.30
N LEU A 10 7.33 -35.25 -25.62
CA LEU A 10 7.37 -35.32 -24.14
C LEU A 10 8.64 -34.73 -23.52
N VAL A 11 9.70 -34.47 -24.30
CA VAL A 11 10.97 -33.96 -23.74
C VAL A 11 11.02 -32.43 -23.68
N ALA A 12 10.17 -31.72 -24.41
CA ALA A 12 10.17 -30.25 -24.46
C ALA A 12 9.33 -29.59 -23.34
N ALA A 13 8.62 -30.35 -22.50
CA ALA A 13 7.69 -29.80 -21.51
C ALA A 13 8.29 -29.57 -20.10
N LEU A 14 9.53 -30.02 -19.83
CA LEU A 14 10.10 -29.98 -18.48
C LEU A 14 10.93 -28.73 -18.15
N ALA A 15 11.25 -27.88 -19.12
CA ALA A 15 12.12 -26.70 -18.89
C ALA A 15 11.36 -25.41 -18.52
N ALA A 16 10.03 -25.39 -18.61
CA ALA A 16 9.23 -24.17 -18.37
C ALA A 16 8.66 -24.04 -16.95
N LEU A 17 8.84 -25.05 -16.07
CA LEU A 17 8.17 -25.07 -14.77
C LEU A 17 8.99 -24.50 -13.61
N VAL A 18 10.26 -24.14 -13.83
CA VAL A 18 11.18 -23.75 -12.73
C VAL A 18 11.21 -22.24 -12.45
N VAL A 19 10.59 -21.40 -13.29
CA VAL A 19 10.59 -19.92 -13.11
C VAL A 19 9.26 -19.36 -12.56
N ALA A 20 8.30 -20.21 -12.21
CA ALA A 20 6.99 -19.75 -11.71
C ALA A 20 6.84 -19.78 -10.17
N ALA A 21 7.88 -20.18 -9.43
CA ALA A 21 7.77 -20.42 -7.98
C ALA A 21 8.27 -19.28 -7.07
N SER A 22 8.74 -18.16 -7.61
CA SER A 22 9.26 -17.03 -6.80
C SER A 22 8.20 -16.00 -6.40
N ALA A 23 6.95 -16.14 -6.85
CA ALA A 23 5.85 -15.27 -6.45
C ALA A 23 4.96 -15.99 -5.44
N LEU A 24 5.26 -15.87 -4.15
CA LEU A 24 4.29 -15.74 -3.04
C LEU A 24 4.95 -15.83 -1.65
N THR A 25 6.09 -15.20 -1.42
CA THR A 25 6.43 -14.81 -0.04
C THR A 25 5.65 -13.54 0.29
N ALA A 26 4.34 -13.69 0.52
CA ALA A 26 3.63 -12.75 1.35
C ALA A 26 4.23 -12.90 2.74
N ASN A 27 5.21 -12.07 3.07
CA ASN A 27 5.64 -11.89 4.44
C ASN A 27 4.47 -11.26 5.21
N THR A 28 3.49 -12.07 5.61
CA THR A 28 2.59 -11.72 6.71
C THR A 28 3.41 -11.86 7.98
N ALA A 29 4.28 -10.88 8.21
CA ALA A 29 4.88 -10.67 9.50
C ALA A 29 3.73 -10.27 10.44
N PHE A 30 3.29 -11.22 11.26
CA PHE A 30 2.50 -10.93 12.46
C PHE A 30 3.44 -10.29 13.50
N ALA A 31 3.86 -9.06 13.22
CA ALA A 31 4.11 -8.12 14.31
C ALA A 31 2.79 -7.94 15.05
N HIS A 32 2.82 -7.63 16.34
CA HIS A 32 1.65 -7.26 17.15
C HIS A 32 0.65 -6.49 16.27
N GLY A 33 -0.48 -7.12 15.93
CA GLY A 33 -1.21 -6.83 14.68
C GLY A 33 -1.46 -5.33 14.49
N ALA A 34 -1.27 -4.83 13.27
CA ALA A 34 -1.57 -3.45 12.92
C ALA A 34 -2.89 -3.01 13.57
N ALA A 35 -2.89 -1.83 14.20
CA ALA A 35 -4.04 -1.33 14.95
C ALA A 35 -5.34 -1.51 14.14
N LYS A 36 -6.44 -1.81 14.84
CA LYS A 36 -7.73 -1.96 14.16
C LYS A 36 -8.10 -0.64 13.49
N PRO A 37 -8.60 -0.64 12.23
CA PRO A 37 -9.12 0.58 11.61
C PRO A 37 -10.20 1.21 12.49
N GLN A 38 -10.04 2.49 12.82
CA GLN A 38 -10.99 3.25 13.65
C GLN A 38 -12.00 4.02 12.79
N HIS A 39 -11.67 4.27 11.52
CA HIS A 39 -12.41 5.10 10.58
C HIS A 39 -12.88 4.33 9.34
N GLY A 40 -12.74 3.01 9.34
CA GLY A 40 -13.11 2.14 8.22
C GLY A 40 -12.08 2.14 7.08
N GLY A 41 -10.87 2.62 7.34
CA GLY A 41 -9.77 2.67 6.38
C GLY A 41 -8.88 1.43 6.40
N ILE A 42 -7.70 1.59 5.80
CA ILE A 42 -6.64 0.59 5.79
C ILE A 42 -5.53 1.06 6.71
N VAL A 43 -5.20 0.25 7.72
CA VAL A 43 -4.13 0.56 8.67
C VAL A 43 -2.81 -0.05 8.21
N GLN A 44 -1.74 0.71 8.36
CA GLN A 44 -0.35 0.29 8.20
C GLN A 44 0.49 0.90 9.32
N THR A 45 1.52 0.20 9.76
CA THR A 45 2.44 0.68 10.79
C THR A 45 3.79 0.98 10.16
N ALA A 46 4.39 2.11 10.54
CA ALA A 46 5.75 2.47 10.16
C ALA A 46 6.33 3.35 11.26
N ASP A 47 7.61 3.15 11.59
CA ASP A 47 8.31 4.04 12.53
C ASP A 47 7.60 4.15 13.90
N ASP A 48 7.11 3.02 14.40
CA ASP A 48 6.32 2.86 15.64
C ASP A 48 4.97 3.61 15.68
N LEU A 49 4.59 4.26 14.57
CA LEU A 49 3.29 4.91 14.39
C LEU A 49 2.35 4.06 13.54
N SER A 50 1.06 4.14 13.86
CA SER A 50 -0.02 3.58 13.04
C SER A 50 -0.64 4.65 12.16
N PHE A 51 -0.86 4.31 10.90
CA PHE A 51 -1.44 5.19 9.90
C PHE A 51 -2.68 4.54 9.31
N GLU A 52 -3.83 5.23 9.40
CA GLU A 52 -5.07 4.77 8.77
C GLU A 52 -5.39 5.62 7.55
N LEU A 53 -5.40 4.99 6.38
CA LEU A 53 -5.81 5.63 5.13
C LEU A 53 -7.28 5.36 4.83
N VAL A 54 -8.07 6.42 4.77
CA VAL A 54 -9.50 6.39 4.41
C VAL A 54 -9.69 7.03 3.05
N ALA A 55 -10.23 6.28 2.09
CA ALA A 55 -10.61 6.83 0.80
C ALA A 55 -11.94 7.60 0.94
N GLY A 56 -12.01 8.81 0.39
CA GLY A 56 -13.22 9.62 0.30
C GLY A 56 -13.67 9.82 -1.14
N ALA A 57 -14.85 10.43 -1.33
CA ALA A 57 -15.39 10.67 -2.67
C ALA A 57 -14.56 11.64 -3.51
N ASN A 58 -13.85 12.59 -2.87
CA ASN A 58 -13.05 13.62 -3.54
C ASN A 58 -11.64 13.76 -2.96
N GLY A 59 -11.05 12.65 -2.51
CA GLY A 59 -9.75 12.66 -1.85
C GLY A 59 -9.52 11.47 -0.96
N ALA A 60 -8.60 11.64 -0.02
CA ALA A 60 -8.33 10.69 1.04
C ALA A 60 -7.94 11.42 2.33
N THR A 61 -8.18 10.75 3.46
CA THR A 61 -7.73 11.21 4.78
C THR A 61 -6.73 10.19 5.32
N LEU A 62 -5.63 10.69 5.87
CA LEU A 62 -4.63 9.91 6.59
C LEU A 62 -4.69 10.31 8.06
N TYR A 63 -5.02 9.35 8.91
CA TYR A 63 -4.97 9.48 10.37
C TYR A 63 -3.65 8.94 10.89
N VAL A 64 -3.08 9.58 11.91
CA VAL A 64 -1.85 9.15 12.56
C VAL A 64 -2.11 8.86 14.04
N ILE A 65 -1.66 7.71 14.50
CA ILE A 65 -1.86 7.23 15.88
C ILE A 65 -0.49 6.79 16.39
N ASP A 66 -0.13 7.29 17.57
CA ASP A 66 1.03 6.81 18.32
C ASP A 66 0.54 5.80 19.35
N HIS A 67 0.79 4.52 19.08
CA HIS A 67 0.19 3.39 19.81
C HIS A 67 -1.35 3.44 19.81
N ASP A 68 -1.96 4.03 20.84
CA ASP A 68 -3.41 4.19 21.01
C ASP A 68 -3.86 5.67 21.06
N ASP A 69 -2.91 6.61 21.06
CA ASP A 69 -3.17 8.04 21.20
C ASP A 69 -3.13 8.76 19.86
N GLU A 70 -4.04 9.73 19.69
CA GLU A 70 -4.04 10.59 18.51
C GLU A 70 -2.78 11.46 18.46
N LEU A 71 -1.92 11.23 17.46
CA LEU A 71 -0.73 12.06 17.28
C LEU A 71 -1.11 13.35 16.59
N ASN A 72 -0.91 14.51 17.23
CA ASN A 72 -1.14 15.80 16.58
C ASN A 72 -0.18 16.00 15.40
N VAL A 73 -0.73 16.21 14.20
CA VAL A 73 0.04 16.37 12.95
C VAL A 73 0.21 17.83 12.53
N ALA A 74 -0.02 18.79 13.41
CA ALA A 74 0.26 20.19 13.15
C ALA A 74 1.73 20.39 12.76
N GLY A 75 1.97 21.13 11.68
CA GLY A 75 3.31 21.35 11.13
C GLY A 75 3.87 20.20 10.28
N ALA A 76 3.18 19.05 10.22
CA ALA A 76 3.53 18.00 9.27
C ALA A 76 3.17 18.40 7.83
N THR A 77 3.88 17.82 6.88
CA THR A 77 3.60 17.95 5.44
C THR A 77 3.72 16.58 4.78
N GLY A 78 3.17 16.40 3.60
CA GLY A 78 3.40 15.17 2.88
C GLY A 78 2.81 15.13 1.48
N LYS A 79 2.92 13.96 0.87
CA LYS A 79 2.40 13.65 -0.44
C LYS A 79 1.79 12.25 -0.42
N LEU A 80 0.61 12.12 -1.01
CA LEU A 80 -0.05 10.86 -1.29
C LEU A 80 0.07 10.57 -2.79
N THR A 81 0.61 9.40 -3.13
CA THR A 81 0.76 8.93 -4.50
C THR A 81 -0.03 7.65 -4.68
N ALA A 82 -0.95 7.60 -5.64
CA ALA A 82 -1.68 6.40 -6.00
C ALA A 82 -1.19 5.84 -7.34
N LEU A 83 -0.96 4.53 -7.37
CA LEU A 83 -0.53 3.77 -8.55
C LEU A 83 -1.61 2.76 -8.91
N ASN A 84 -2.16 2.87 -10.11
CA ASN A 84 -3.15 1.94 -10.67
C ASN A 84 -2.62 1.40 -12.00
N GLY A 85 -1.99 0.23 -11.96
CA GLY A 85 -1.25 -0.30 -13.11
C GLY A 85 -0.12 0.65 -13.53
N ALA A 86 -0.20 1.19 -14.76
CA ALA A 86 0.74 2.18 -15.27
C ALA A 86 0.36 3.63 -14.94
N SER A 87 -0.86 3.88 -14.42
CA SER A 87 -1.34 5.22 -14.09
C SER A 87 -0.85 5.66 -12.72
N LYS A 88 -0.41 6.91 -12.62
CA LYS A 88 0.04 7.56 -11.39
C LYS A 88 -0.74 8.85 -11.15
N SER A 89 -1.22 9.05 -9.93
CA SER A 89 -1.79 10.32 -9.46
C SER A 89 -1.18 10.72 -8.13
N GLU A 90 -1.12 12.02 -7.86
CA GLU A 90 -0.54 12.56 -6.62
C GLU A 90 -1.40 13.70 -6.08
N ALA A 91 -1.39 13.85 -4.75
CA ALA A 91 -1.94 15.02 -4.06
C ALA A 91 -1.12 15.30 -2.80
N ASP A 92 -1.07 16.57 -2.38
CA ASP A 92 -0.43 16.94 -1.12
C ASP A 92 -1.25 16.44 0.07
N LEU A 93 -0.57 15.91 1.09
CA LEU A 93 -1.15 15.70 2.41
C LEU A 93 -0.95 16.96 3.24
N LYS A 94 -2.06 17.58 3.66
CA LYS A 94 -2.06 18.81 4.46
C LYS A 94 -2.77 18.56 5.78
N PRO A 95 -2.23 19.02 6.93
CA PRO A 95 -2.92 18.92 8.21
C PRO A 95 -4.32 19.52 8.13
N ALA A 96 -5.30 18.79 8.66
CA ALA A 96 -6.72 19.16 8.70
C ALA A 96 -7.25 19.25 10.15
N GLY A 97 -6.34 19.31 11.13
CA GLY A 97 -6.64 19.37 12.56
C GLY A 97 -6.47 18.01 13.25
N GLY A 98 -6.14 18.05 14.55
CA GLY A 98 -5.89 16.86 15.36
C GLY A 98 -4.81 15.98 14.72
N ASN A 99 -5.15 14.71 14.51
CA ASN A 99 -4.27 13.71 13.90
C ASN A 99 -4.47 13.47 12.40
N LYS A 100 -5.15 14.39 11.71
CA LYS A 100 -5.63 14.18 10.34
C LYS A 100 -4.82 14.96 9.32
N LEU A 101 -4.43 14.30 8.24
CA LEU A 101 -4.01 14.95 7.00
C LEU A 101 -4.97 14.62 5.87
N GLU A 102 -5.29 15.60 5.03
CA GLU A 102 -6.14 15.42 3.86
C GLU A 102 -5.34 15.55 2.57
N ALA A 103 -5.62 14.65 1.63
CA ALA A 103 -5.21 14.73 0.24
C ALA A 103 -6.45 14.96 -0.62
N LYS A 104 -6.61 16.19 -1.14
CA LYS A 104 -7.78 16.58 -1.94
C LYS A 104 -7.58 16.29 -3.43
N GLY A 105 -8.63 15.89 -4.12
CA GLY A 105 -8.65 15.71 -5.58
C GLY A 105 -7.94 14.45 -6.09
N ILE A 106 -7.53 13.54 -5.19
CA ILE A 106 -6.99 12.24 -5.57
C ILE A 106 -8.06 11.14 -5.45
N SER A 107 -8.13 10.27 -6.44
CA SER A 107 -8.99 9.09 -6.43
C SER A 107 -8.18 7.84 -6.12
N LEU A 108 -8.62 7.08 -5.12
CA LEU A 108 -8.01 5.82 -4.70
C LEU A 108 -8.82 4.64 -5.24
N ALA A 109 -8.52 4.22 -6.47
CA ALA A 109 -9.21 3.11 -7.10
C ALA A 109 -8.96 1.77 -6.37
N LYS A 110 -9.94 0.86 -6.44
CA LYS A 110 -9.79 -0.52 -5.97
C LYS A 110 -8.58 -1.19 -6.63
N GLY A 111 -7.75 -1.88 -5.84
CA GLY A 111 -6.52 -2.51 -6.32
C GLY A 111 -5.32 -1.55 -6.48
N ALA A 112 -5.49 -0.25 -6.24
CA ALA A 112 -4.38 0.70 -6.31
C ALA A 112 -3.37 0.47 -5.17
N LYS A 113 -2.09 0.67 -5.49
CA LYS A 113 -1.02 0.78 -4.49
C LYS A 113 -0.85 2.25 -4.15
N VAL A 114 -0.94 2.59 -2.87
CA VAL A 114 -0.83 3.98 -2.42
C VAL A 114 0.40 4.15 -1.55
N VAL A 115 1.15 5.22 -1.77
CA VAL A 115 2.32 5.58 -0.98
C VAL A 115 2.08 6.94 -0.35
N ALA A 116 2.10 7.00 0.97
CA ALA A 116 2.16 8.25 1.72
C ALA A 116 3.62 8.52 2.11
N VAL A 117 4.11 9.71 1.80
CA VAL A 117 5.38 10.21 2.33
C VAL A 117 5.05 11.42 3.20
N LEU A 118 5.38 11.32 4.48
CA LEU A 118 5.17 12.37 5.47
C LEU A 118 6.51 12.92 5.93
N THR A 119 6.57 14.22 6.17
CA THR A 119 7.63 14.87 6.94
C THR A 119 6.98 15.46 8.18
N THR A 120 7.38 15.00 9.37
CA THR A 120 6.87 15.48 10.65
C THR A 120 7.36 16.90 10.95
N ALA A 121 6.79 17.55 11.96
CA ALA A 121 7.26 18.87 12.43
C ALA A 121 8.74 18.85 12.87
N GLU A 122 9.21 17.70 13.36
CA GLU A 122 10.61 17.43 13.75
C GLU A 122 11.51 17.09 12.54
N LYS A 123 11.02 17.28 11.31
CA LYS A 123 11.73 17.01 10.05
C LYS A 123 12.09 15.54 9.82
N LYS A 124 11.42 14.61 10.51
CA LYS A 124 11.55 13.17 10.25
C LYS A 124 10.71 12.78 9.05
N THR A 125 11.27 12.04 8.09
CA THR A 125 10.52 11.55 6.94
C THR A 125 10.09 10.10 7.15
N ILE A 126 8.78 9.84 6.98
CA ILE A 126 8.15 8.53 7.14
C ILE A 126 7.49 8.15 5.81
N THR A 127 7.71 6.92 5.35
CA THR A 127 7.07 6.39 4.13
C THR A 127 6.18 5.21 4.48
N VAL A 128 4.92 5.26 4.06
CA VAL A 128 3.91 4.25 4.35
C VAL A 128 3.28 3.76 3.05
N ARG A 129 3.10 2.44 2.91
CA ARG A 129 2.57 1.81 1.70
C ARG A 129 1.27 1.08 2.00
N PHE A 130 0.21 1.43 1.29
CA PHE A 130 -1.13 0.84 1.41
C PHE A 130 -1.50 0.09 0.12
N ALA A 131 -2.34 -0.92 0.26
CA ALA A 131 -3.00 -1.60 -0.85
C ALA A 131 -4.52 -1.47 -0.71
N ILE A 132 -5.16 -0.79 -1.65
CA ILE A 132 -6.62 -0.61 -1.66
C ILE A 132 -7.27 -1.94 -2.05
N LYS A 133 -8.09 -2.50 -1.15
CA LYS A 133 -8.71 -3.82 -1.32
C LYS A 133 -9.98 -3.80 -2.17
#